data_AF-G8ZIA3-F1
#
_entry.id   AF-G8ZIA3-F1
#
_cell.length_a   1.000
_cell.length_b   1.000
_cell.length_c   1.000
_cell.angle_alpha   90.00
_cell.angle_beta   90.00
_cell.angle_gamma   90.00
#
_symmetry.space_group_name_H-M   'P 1'
#
loop_
_entity.id
_entity.type
_entity.pdbx_description
1 polymer ?
#
loop_
_entity_poly.entity_id
_entity_poly.type
_entity_poly.pdbx_seq_one_letter_code
_entity_poly.pdbx_strand_id
1 'polypeptide(L)' 'MKTIAVDEETWEAIKRLKAKLDAKSYTEVLKKLIEVWHSVELEMKAEKVTIEDDKAEMIISLLENSE' A
#
# COMPACT_ATOMS: atom_id res chain seq x y z
N MET A 1 -19.22 -10.49 -16.02
CA MET A 1 -18.47 -10.87 -14.79
C MET A 1 -17.34 -11.79 -15.18
N LYS A 2 -16.20 -11.68 -14.49
CA LYS A 2 -15.12 -12.67 -14.53
C LYS A 2 -15.08 -13.32 -13.14
N THR A 3 -14.74 -14.61 -13.08
CA THR A 3 -14.73 -15.40 -11.84
C THR A 3 -13.30 -15.66 -11.42
N ILE A 4 -13.04 -15.63 -10.12
CA ILE A 4 -11.78 -16.06 -9.50
C ILE A 4 -12.07 -17.29 -8.63
N ALA A 5 -11.22 -18.30 -8.73
CA ALA A 5 -11.23 -19.43 -7.81
C ALA A 5 -10.28 -19.13 -6.65
N VAL A 6 -10.71 -19.44 -5.44
CA VAL A 6 -9.94 -19.33 -4.21
C VAL A 6 -10.15 -20.60 -3.40
N ASP A 7 -9.19 -20.95 -2.55
CA ASP A 7 -9.35 -22.04 -1.59
C ASP A 7 -10.34 -21.65 -0.46
N GLU A 8 -10.74 -22.65 0.33
CA GLU A 8 -11.71 -22.46 1.41
C GLU A 8 -11.19 -21.53 2.51
N GLU A 9 -9.89 -21.58 2.80
CA GLU A 9 -9.28 -20.72 3.82
C GLU A 9 -9.37 -19.24 3.43
N THR A 10 -9.01 -18.93 2.19
CA THR A 10 -9.11 -17.61 1.59
C THR A 10 -10.57 -17.17 1.51
N TRP A 11 -11.49 -18.07 1.16
CA TRP A 11 -12.92 -17.78 1.14
C TRP A 11 -13.46 -17.38 2.51
N GLU A 12 -13.08 -18.11 3.56
CA GLU A 12 -13.43 -17.78 4.94
C GLU A 12 -12.83 -16.45 5.41
N ALA A 13 -11.59 -16.16 5.03
CA ALA A 13 -10.96 -14.88 5.31
C ALA A 13 -11.71 -13.71 4.64
N ILE A 14 -12.09 -13.86 3.37
CA ILE A 14 -12.86 -12.85 2.62
C ILE A 14 -14.24 -12.63 3.23
N LYS A 15 -14.93 -13.70 3.66
CA LYS A 15 -16.24 -13.59 4.36
C LYS A 15 -16.12 -12.78 5.65
N ARG A 16 -15.13 -13.10 6.49
CA ARG A 16 -14.87 -12.34 7.73
C ARG A 16 -14.54 -10.89 7.44
N LEU A 17 -13.75 -10.63 6.41
CA LEU A 17 -13.40 -9.27 6.02
C LEU A 17 -14.60 -8.47 5.51
N LYS A 18 -15.49 -9.09 4.70
CA LYS A 18 -16.74 -8.48 4.26
C LYS A 18 -17.60 -8.03 5.44
N ALA A 19 -17.73 -8.87 6.46
CA ALA A 19 -18.49 -8.55 7.66
C ALA A 19 -17.85 -7.41 8.47
N LYS A 20 -16.52 -7.45 8.66
CA LYS A 20 -15.79 -6.38 9.37
C LYS A 20 -15.88 -5.02 8.69
N LEU A 21 -15.88 -5.00 7.36
CA LEU A 21 -15.95 -3.78 6.55
C LEU A 21 -17.38 -3.30 6.29
N ASP A 22 -18.40 -4.04 6.73
CA ASP A 22 -19.81 -3.85 6.37
C ASP A 22 -20.03 -3.66 4.85
N ALA A 23 -19.26 -4.41 4.05
CA ALA A 23 -19.26 -4.27 2.61
C ALA A 23 -20.50 -4.93 2.00
N LYS A 24 -21.10 -4.29 0.99
CA LYS A 24 -22.32 -4.77 0.31
C LYS A 24 -22.04 -5.97 -0.60
N SER A 25 -20.82 -6.09 -1.13
CA SER A 25 -20.43 -7.17 -2.04
C SER A 25 -18.97 -7.59 -1.87
N TYR A 26 -18.62 -8.79 -2.34
CA TYR A 26 -17.22 -9.24 -2.38
C TYR A 26 -16.36 -8.42 -3.36
N THR A 27 -16.96 -7.89 -4.43
CA THR A 27 -16.27 -6.95 -5.33
C THR A 27 -15.86 -5.68 -4.58
N GLU A 28 -16.70 -5.18 -3.69
CA GLU A 28 -16.37 -4.01 -2.87
C GLU A 28 -15.23 -4.30 -1.89
N VAL A 29 -15.22 -5.50 -1.28
CA VAL A 29 -14.10 -5.96 -0.44
C VAL A 29 -12.79 -5.97 -1.23
N LEU A 30 -12.81 -6.54 -2.44
CA LEU A 30 -11.62 -6.62 -3.29
C LEU A 30 -11.14 -5.22 -3.73
N LYS A 31 -12.05 -4.30 -4.05
CA LYS A 31 -11.68 -2.91 -4.39
C LYS A 31 -11.00 -2.21 -3.21
N LYS A 32 -11.56 -2.32 -2.01
CA LYS A 32 -10.95 -1.74 -0.80
C LYS A 32 -9.58 -2.35 -0.50
N LEU A 33 -9.41 -3.66 -0.68
CA LEU A 33 -8.11 -4.33 -0.53
C LEU A 33 -7.07 -3.79 -1.53
N ILE A 34 -7.46 -3.60 -2.79
CA ILE A 34 -6.58 -3.03 -3.83
C ILE A 34 -6.19 -1.59 -3.48
N GLU A 35 -7.14 -0.78 -3.03
CA GLU A 35 -6.89 0.61 -2.61
C GLU A 35 -5.89 0.68 -1.45
N VAL A 36 -6.12 -0.11 -0.38
CA VAL A 36 -5.22 -0.17 0.78
C VAL A 36 -3.84 -0.65 0.37
N TRP A 37 -3.75 -1.67 -0.50
CA TRP A 37 -2.46 -2.15 -1.00
C TRP A 37 -1.67 -1.04 -1.72
N HIS A 38 -2.31 -0.25 -2.59
CA HIS A 38 -1.65 0.87 -3.25
C HIS A 38 -1.17 1.93 -2.25
N SER A 39 -1.96 2.24 -1.22
CA SER A 39 -1.53 3.19 -0.18
C SER A 39 -0.30 2.71 0.57
N VAL A 40 -0.27 1.43 0.97
CA VAL A 40 0.89 0.83 1.67
C VAL A 40 2.11 0.78 0.75
N GLU A 41 1.93 0.41 -0.52
CA GLU A 41 3.03 0.39 -1.49
C GLU A 41 3.63 1.79 -1.70
N LEU A 42 2.78 2.82 -1.76
CA LEU A 42 3.21 4.22 -1.86
C LEU A 42 3.97 4.66 -0.61
N GLU A 43 3.48 4.33 0.59
CA GLU A 43 4.15 4.63 1.84
C GLU A 43 5.53 3.97 1.91
N MET A 44 5.63 2.68 1.58
CA MET A 44 6.90 1.95 1.54
C MET A 44 7.90 2.51 0.50
N LYS A 45 7.41 3.05 -0.62
CA LYS A 45 8.25 3.71 -1.62
C LYS A 45 8.67 5.09 -1.15
N ALA A 46 7.77 5.84 -0.51
CA ALA A 46 8.07 7.14 0.05
C ALA A 46 9.16 7.04 1.13
N GLU A 47 9.05 6.07 2.06
CA GLU A 47 10.08 5.81 3.08
C GLU A 47 11.47 5.52 2.48
N LYS A 48 11.53 4.89 1.31
CA LYS A 48 12.79 4.61 0.61
C LYS A 48 13.35 5.83 -0.12
N VAL A 49 12.52 6.81 -0.43
CA VAL A 49 12.88 8.03 -1.18
C VAL A 49 13.14 9.20 -0.23
N THR A 50 12.60 9.16 0.99
CA THR A 50 12.92 10.12 2.04
C THR A 50 14.35 9.92 2.52
N ILE A 51 15.24 10.80 2.07
CA ILE A 51 16.54 11.04 2.70
C ILE A 51 16.28 11.84 3.98
N GLU A 52 16.86 11.40 5.10
CA GLU A 52 16.82 12.15 6.36
C GLU A 52 17.34 13.58 6.12
N ASP A 53 16.64 14.59 6.65
CA ASP A 53 16.93 16.01 6.39
C ASP A 53 18.42 16.36 6.62
N ASP A 54 19.04 15.80 7.67
CA ASP A 54 20.46 15.98 7.97
C ASP A 54 21.39 15.48 6.83
N LYS A 55 21.03 14.36 6.19
CA LYS A 55 21.78 13.84 5.03
C LYS A 55 21.49 14.66 3.78
N ALA A 56 20.28 15.20 3.63
CA ALA A 56 19.95 16.08 2.53
C ALA A 56 20.75 17.39 2.60
N GLU A 57 20.83 18.02 3.78
CA GLU A 57 21.67 19.22 4.01
C GLU A 57 23.16 18.94 3.79
N MET A 58 23.65 17.77 4.21
CA MET A 58 25.03 17.37 3.96
C MET A 58 25.31 17.19 2.46
N ILE A 59 24.37 16.62 1.69
CA ILE A 59 24.51 16.47 0.23
C ILE A 59 24.45 17.83 -0.47
N ILE A 60 23.53 18.71 -0.08
CA ILE A 60 23.39 20.06 -0.63
C ILE A 60 24.69 20.85 -0.40
N SER A 61 25.22 20.83 0.83
CA SER A 61 26.48 21.53 1.13
C SER A 61 27.68 20.98 0.37
N LEU A 62 27.74 19.67 0.09
CA LEU A 62 28.80 19.10 -0.75
C LEU A 62 28.68 19.54 -2.22
N LEU A 63 27.47 19.70 -2.74
CA LEU A 63 27.23 20.16 -4.10
C LEU A 63 27.52 21.67 -4.26
N GLU A 64 27.09 22.49 -3.31
CA GLU A 64 27.37 23.94 -3.31
C GLU A 64 28.86 24.27 -3.15
N ASN A 65 29.64 23.41 -2.48
CA ASN A 65 31.08 23.56 -2.33
C ASN A 65 31.89 22.94 -3.49
N SER A 66 31.22 22.41 -4.52
CA SER A 66 31.86 21.79 -5.69
C SER A 66 31.90 22.68 -6.95
N GLU A 67 31.50 23.96 -6.83
CA GLU A 67 31.76 25.03 -7.80
C GLU A 67 32.96 25.92 -7.41
#